data_AF-A0A7S2H9K7-F1
#
_entry.id   AF-A0A7S2H9K7-F1
#
_cell.length_a   1.000
_cell.length_b   1.000
_cell.length_c   1.000
_cell.angle_alpha   90.00
_cell.angle_beta   90.00
_cell.angle_gamma   90.00
#
_symmetry.space_group_name_H-M   'P 1'
#
loop_
_entity.id
_entity.type
_entity.pdbx_description
1 polymer ?
#
loop_
_entity_poly.entity_id
_entity_poly.type
_entity_poly.pdbx_seq_one_letter_code
_entity_poly.pdbx_strand_id
1 'polypeptide(L)'
;VDIVGLVEVNLVNDVSGKLSFSQPVYYGHQGDPFALATHQNDVQWSSFVYWTVSAIFYAEENNITQESSMNMPMVNSFGPFHGFMMKHIIEKVGNYGDIFERNIDTLGSRVRLNQLNLEQSPQIYPFPGVFD
;
A
#
# COMPACT_ATOMS: atom_id res chain seq x y z
N VAL A 1 13.24 11.56 1.49
CA VAL A 1 13.53 11.55 0.03
C VAL A 1 12.75 10.39 -0.50
N ASP A 2 11.63 10.62 -1.16
CA ASP A 2 10.67 9.54 -1.41
C ASP A 2 10.89 8.94 -2.80
N ILE A 3 11.08 7.62 -2.81
CA ILE A 3 11.39 6.82 -3.99
C ILE A 3 10.07 6.39 -4.63
N VAL A 4 9.85 6.85 -5.85
CA VAL A 4 8.75 6.38 -6.70
C VAL A 4 9.39 5.52 -7.78
N GLY A 5 9.29 4.19 -7.62
CA GLY A 5 9.82 3.22 -8.59
C GLY A 5 11.34 3.32 -8.80
N LEU A 6 12.13 3.11 -7.74
CA LEU A 6 13.61 3.22 -7.78
C LEU A 6 14.14 4.55 -8.38
N VAL A 7 13.33 5.60 -8.40
CA VAL A 7 13.72 6.95 -8.76
C VAL A 7 13.38 7.87 -7.59
N GLU A 8 14.40 8.53 -7.05
CA GLU A 8 14.24 9.60 -6.06
C GLU A 8 13.63 10.82 -6.75
N VAL A 9 12.43 11.25 -6.32
CA VAL A 9 11.78 12.43 -6.87
C VAL A 9 11.81 13.55 -5.84
N ASN A 10 12.42 14.69 -6.19
CA ASN A 10 12.42 15.87 -5.34
C ASN A 10 11.16 16.70 -5.61
N LEU A 11 10.16 16.58 -4.71
CA LEU A 11 8.85 17.24 -4.83
C LEU A 11 8.92 18.77 -4.98
N VAL A 12 10.02 19.39 -4.57
CA VAL A 12 10.21 20.85 -4.64
C VAL A 12 10.54 21.31 -6.06
N ASN A 13 11.18 20.46 -6.88
CA ASN A 13 11.73 20.86 -8.18
C ASN A 13 11.12 20.12 -9.38
N ASP A 14 10.68 18.86 -9.23
CA ASP A 14 10.35 18.01 -10.38
C ASP A 14 8.86 17.79 -10.64
N VAL A 15 7.98 18.19 -9.72
CA VAL A 15 6.55 17.89 -9.85
C VAL A 15 5.74 19.13 -9.52
N SER A 16 5.53 19.97 -10.54
CA SER A 16 4.55 21.05 -10.48
C SER A 16 3.12 20.48 -10.42
N GLY A 17 2.71 19.99 -9.24
CA GLY A 17 1.33 19.85 -8.79
C GLY A 17 0.41 18.91 -9.57
N LYS A 18 0.84 17.69 -9.93
CA LYS A 18 -0.03 16.71 -10.61
C LYS A 18 0.04 15.25 -10.13
N LEU A 19 0.47 14.98 -8.91
CA LEU A 19 0.52 13.60 -8.39
C LEU A 19 -0.49 13.35 -7.28
N SER A 20 -1.04 12.13 -7.29
CA SER A 20 -1.83 11.54 -6.21
C SER A 20 -1.08 10.31 -5.71
N PHE A 21 -1.11 10.04 -4.41
CA PHE A 21 -0.32 8.98 -3.79
C PHE A 21 -1.22 7.93 -3.14
N SER A 22 -0.81 6.66 -3.18
CA SER A 22 -1.40 5.60 -2.36
C SER A 22 -1.01 5.79 -0.89
N GLN A 23 -1.56 4.94 -0.03
CA GLN A 23 -0.95 4.73 1.29
C GLN A 23 0.50 4.21 1.14
N PRO A 24 1.41 4.55 2.07
CA PRO A 24 2.77 4.01 2.06
C PRO A 24 2.76 2.48 2.12
N VAL A 25 3.44 1.85 1.17
CA VAL A 25 3.61 0.39 1.12
C VAL A 25 4.74 -0.04 2.04
N TYR A 26 5.78 0.77 2.19
CA TYR A 26 6.96 0.46 2.99
C TYR A 26 7.56 1.74 3.58
N TYR A 27 8.20 1.62 4.74
CA TYR A 27 8.98 2.68 5.36
C TYR A 27 10.46 2.29 5.39
N GLY A 28 11.30 3.19 4.88
CA GLY A 28 12.75 3.03 4.90
C GLY A 28 13.35 3.06 6.29
N HIS A 29 14.67 2.82 6.37
CA HIS A 29 15.39 2.77 7.65
C HIS A 29 15.28 4.07 8.48
N GLN A 30 15.18 5.23 7.81
CA GLN A 30 15.02 6.54 8.45
C GLN A 30 13.56 6.94 8.68
N GLY A 31 12.60 6.07 8.32
CA GLY A 31 11.17 6.35 8.38
C GLY A 31 10.61 7.07 7.15
N ASP A 32 11.37 7.17 6.06
CA ASP A 32 10.87 7.71 4.78
C ASP A 32 9.72 6.83 4.23
N PRO A 33 8.55 7.40 3.94
CA PRO A 33 7.40 6.66 3.39
C PRO A 33 7.54 6.42 1.89
N PHE A 34 7.42 5.16 1.46
CA PHE A 34 7.39 4.79 0.05
C PHE A 34 5.96 4.47 -0.37
N ALA A 35 5.36 5.36 -1.17
CA ALA A 35 4.02 5.24 -1.70
C ALA A 35 4.04 5.16 -3.24
N LEU A 36 2.99 4.58 -3.82
CA LEU A 36 2.80 4.57 -5.27
C LEU A 36 2.27 5.94 -5.70
N ALA A 37 2.96 6.58 -6.65
CA ALA A 37 2.50 7.83 -7.24
C ALA A 37 1.71 7.57 -8.53
N THR A 38 0.62 8.32 -8.68
CA THR A 38 -0.29 8.30 -9.83
C THR A 38 -0.58 9.72 -10.28
N HIS A 39 -1.12 9.90 -11.48
CA HIS A 39 -1.45 11.23 -11.97
C HIS A 39 -2.79 11.72 -11.39
N GLN A 40 -2.80 12.93 -10.81
CA GLN A 40 -3.97 13.44 -10.07
C GLN A 40 -5.25 13.57 -10.94
N ASN A 41 -5.10 13.81 -12.25
CA ASN A 41 -6.25 14.00 -13.13
C ASN A 41 -6.92 12.67 -13.51
N ASP A 42 -6.34 11.53 -13.14
CA ASP A 42 -6.95 10.22 -13.33
C ASP A 42 -7.39 9.65 -11.97
N VAL A 43 -8.56 10.11 -11.52
CA VAL A 43 -9.13 9.70 -10.23
C VAL A 43 -9.46 8.21 -10.21
N GLN A 44 -9.86 7.64 -11.35
CA GLN A 44 -10.20 6.22 -11.45
C GLN A 44 -8.94 5.36 -11.28
N TRP A 45 -7.85 5.71 -11.97
CA TRP A 45 -6.57 5.02 -11.82
C TRP A 45 -5.99 5.19 -10.42
N SER A 46 -6.02 6.41 -9.88
CA SER A 46 -5.51 6.69 -8.52
C SER A 46 -6.29 5.88 -7.47
N SER A 47 -7.61 5.79 -7.62
CA SER A 47 -8.46 4.97 -6.75
C SER A 47 -8.15 3.48 -6.88
N PHE A 48 -7.94 2.98 -8.10
CA PHE A 48 -7.57 1.59 -8.34
C PHE A 48 -6.26 1.21 -7.65
N VAL A 49 -5.23 2.06 -7.79
CA VAL A 49 -3.93 1.86 -7.14
C VAL A 49 -4.07 1.92 -5.62
N TYR A 50 -4.83 2.89 -5.10
CA TYR A 50 -5.12 2.99 -3.66
C TYR A 50 -5.76 1.72 -3.12
N TRP A 51 -6.83 1.22 -3.76
CA TRP A 51 -7.53 0.02 -3.32
C TRP A 51 -6.71 -1.26 -3.46
N THR A 52 -5.79 -1.31 -4.44
CA THR A 52 -4.84 -2.43 -4.59
C THR A 52 -3.92 -2.51 -3.38
N VAL A 53 -3.37 -1.37 -2.94
CA VAL A 53 -2.53 -1.32 -1.75
C VAL A 53 -3.35 -1.61 -0.49
N SER A 54 -4.56 -1.06 -0.35
CA SER A 54 -5.42 -1.37 0.80
C SER A 54 -5.77 -2.85 0.93
N ALA A 55 -5.92 -3.55 -0.20
CA ALA A 55 -6.27 -4.97 -0.18
C ALA A 55 -5.18 -5.85 0.47
N ILE A 56 -3.89 -5.56 0.22
CA ILE A 56 -2.79 -6.37 0.77
C ILE A 56 -2.66 -6.22 2.29
N PHE A 57 -2.93 -5.04 2.83
CA PHE A 57 -2.94 -4.81 4.27
C PHE A 57 -4.18 -5.42 4.94
N TYR A 58 -5.36 -5.24 4.35
CA TYR A 58 -6.59 -5.88 4.83
C TYR A 58 -6.44 -7.40 4.88
N ALA A 59 -5.80 -7.99 3.86
CA ALA A 59 -5.54 -9.41 3.82
C ALA A 59 -4.65 -9.85 5.00
N GLU A 60 -3.58 -9.12 5.30
CA GLU A 60 -2.70 -9.43 6.44
C GLU A 60 -3.45 -9.35 7.78
N GLU A 61 -4.25 -8.29 7.98
CA GLU A 61 -5.05 -8.11 9.22
C GLU A 61 -6.02 -9.26 9.47
N ASN A 62 -6.60 -9.78 8.40
CA ASN A 62 -7.58 -10.86 8.47
C ASN A 62 -6.93 -12.24 8.32
N ASN A 63 -5.59 -12.33 8.39
CA ASN A 63 -4.82 -13.57 8.20
C ASN A 63 -5.16 -14.30 6.89
N ILE A 64 -5.45 -13.53 5.84
CA ILE A 64 -5.70 -14.02 4.48
C ILE A 64 -4.36 -14.09 3.76
N THR A 65 -4.06 -15.24 3.17
CA THR A 65 -2.83 -15.52 2.41
C THR A 65 -3.17 -15.82 0.96
N GLN A 66 -2.17 -16.13 0.13
CA GLN A 66 -2.39 -16.56 -1.27
C GLN A 66 -3.38 -17.73 -1.37
N GLU A 67 -3.23 -18.72 -0.48
CA GLU A 67 -4.05 -19.93 -0.46
C GLU A 67 -5.50 -19.64 -0.05
N SER A 68 -5.70 -18.71 0.88
CA SER A 68 -7.02 -18.33 1.39
C SER A 68 -7.58 -17.06 0.74
N SER A 69 -7.02 -16.64 -0.40
CA SER A 69 -7.40 -15.44 -1.16
C SER A 69 -8.89 -15.35 -1.50
N MET A 70 -9.58 -16.48 -1.58
CA MET A 70 -11.03 -16.55 -1.80
C MET A 70 -11.85 -15.93 -0.65
N ASN A 71 -11.29 -15.82 0.55
CA ASN A 71 -11.90 -15.18 1.72
C ASN A 71 -11.93 -13.66 1.63
N MET A 72 -11.23 -13.05 0.67
CA MET A 72 -11.32 -11.62 0.43
C MET A 72 -12.76 -11.22 0.05
N PRO A 73 -13.26 -10.06 0.54
CA PRO A 73 -14.57 -9.57 0.19
C PRO A 73 -14.65 -9.24 -1.31
N MET A 74 -15.84 -9.37 -1.89
CA MET A 74 -16.11 -8.91 -3.25
C MET A 74 -16.40 -7.41 -3.22
N VAL A 75 -15.68 -6.63 -4.04
CA VAL A 75 -15.84 -5.17 -4.08
C VAL A 75 -16.24 -4.74 -5.48
N ASN A 76 -17.47 -4.23 -5.60
CA ASN A 76 -18.06 -3.84 -6.88
C ASN A 76 -17.84 -2.35 -7.23
N SER A 77 -16.96 -1.65 -6.52
CA SER A 77 -16.69 -0.21 -6.70
C SER A 77 -16.15 0.14 -8.09
N PHE A 78 -15.57 -0.82 -8.81
CA PHE A 78 -15.06 -0.67 -10.18
C PHE A 78 -15.94 -1.35 -11.24
N GLY A 79 -17.22 -1.56 -10.91
CA GLY A 79 -18.19 -2.23 -11.75
C GLY A 79 -18.19 -3.77 -11.59
N PRO A 80 -19.18 -4.44 -12.18
CA PRO A 80 -19.45 -5.87 -11.95
C PRO A 80 -18.33 -6.79 -12.45
N PHE A 81 -17.54 -6.35 -13.42
CA PHE A 81 -16.43 -7.13 -13.98
C PHE A 81 -15.18 -7.16 -13.08
N HIS A 82 -15.09 -6.27 -12.09
CA HIS A 82 -13.92 -6.14 -11.21
C HIS A 82 -14.17 -6.61 -9.78
N GLY A 83 -15.31 -7.26 -9.49
CA GLY A 83 -15.66 -7.72 -8.14
C GLY A 83 -14.61 -8.64 -7.50
N PHE A 84 -13.91 -9.44 -8.31
CA PHE A 84 -12.88 -10.37 -7.87
C PHE A 84 -11.46 -9.78 -7.82
N MET A 85 -11.30 -8.49 -8.14
CA MET A 85 -9.99 -7.83 -8.23
C MET A 85 -9.13 -8.06 -6.98
N MET A 86 -9.69 -7.82 -5.79
CA MET A 86 -8.96 -7.98 -4.53
C MET A 86 -8.55 -9.44 -4.30
N LYS A 87 -9.39 -10.40 -4.67
CA LYS A 87 -9.07 -11.83 -4.55
C LYS A 87 -7.89 -12.18 -5.44
N HIS A 88 -7.93 -11.77 -6.71
CA HIS A 88 -6.86 -12.04 -7.67
C HIS A 88 -5.54 -11.38 -7.28
N ILE A 89 -5.58 -10.18 -6.68
CA ILE A 89 -4.37 -9.53 -6.14
C ILE A 89 -3.74 -10.45 -5.10
N ILE A 90 -4.48 -10.83 -4.06
CA ILE A 90 -3.94 -11.66 -2.98
C ILE A 90 -3.51 -13.04 -3.49
N GLU A 91 -4.28 -13.66 -4.38
CA GLU A 91 -3.94 -14.94 -5.01
C GLU A 91 -2.58 -14.91 -5.71
N LYS A 92 -2.20 -13.78 -6.33
CA LYS A 92 -0.96 -13.67 -7.11
C LYS A 92 0.22 -13.14 -6.31
N VAL A 93 0.02 -12.12 -5.46
CA VAL A 93 1.14 -11.44 -4.79
C VAL A 93 1.29 -11.82 -3.31
N GLY A 94 0.22 -12.28 -2.67
CA GLY A 94 0.14 -12.49 -1.22
C GLY A 94 -0.33 -11.25 -0.47
N ASN A 95 -0.42 -11.37 0.85
CA ASN A 95 -0.69 -10.25 1.74
C ASN A 95 0.55 -9.37 1.93
N TYR A 96 0.43 -8.29 2.70
CA TYR A 96 1.54 -7.37 2.91
C TYR A 96 2.74 -8.03 3.61
N GLY A 97 2.50 -8.95 4.55
CA GLY A 97 3.53 -9.78 5.18
C GLY A 97 4.30 -10.63 4.18
N ASP A 98 3.58 -11.36 3.31
CA ASP A 98 4.17 -12.19 2.26
C ASP A 98 5.05 -11.38 1.31
N ILE A 99 4.59 -10.17 0.94
CA ILE A 99 5.33 -9.25 0.06
C ILE A 99 6.57 -8.73 0.76
N PHE A 100 6.48 -8.37 2.04
CA PHE A 100 7.61 -7.85 2.80
C PHE A 100 8.67 -8.92 3.03
N GLU A 101 8.26 -10.13 3.43
CA GLU A 101 9.17 -11.25 3.66
C GLU A 101 9.96 -11.60 2.38
N ARG A 102 9.26 -11.68 1.24
CA ARG A 102 9.88 -12.03 -0.04
C ARG A 102 10.87 -10.98 -0.55
N ASN A 103 10.64 -9.69 -0.31
CA ASN A 103 11.40 -8.61 -0.96
C ASN A 103 12.34 -7.84 -0.03
N ILE A 104 12.01 -7.75 1.26
CA ILE A 104 12.66 -6.80 2.19
C ILE A 104 13.24 -7.50 3.42
N ASP A 105 12.77 -8.68 3.83
CA ASP A 105 13.28 -9.34 5.06
C ASP A 105 14.77 -9.72 4.96
N THR A 106 15.34 -9.79 3.75
CA THR A 106 16.80 -9.87 3.54
C THR A 106 17.58 -8.66 4.09
N LEU A 107 16.90 -7.52 4.28
CA LEU A 107 17.43 -6.28 4.87
C LEU A 107 17.12 -6.14 6.37
N GLY A 108 16.39 -7.09 6.94
CA GLY A 108 16.00 -7.14 8.35
C GLY A 108 14.49 -7.31 8.56
N SER A 109 14.14 -7.89 9.71
CA SER A 109 12.75 -8.12 10.09
C SER A 109 11.95 -6.83 10.21
N ARG A 110 10.63 -6.94 10.00
CA ARG A 110 9.67 -5.84 10.07
C ARG A 110 9.68 -5.19 11.46
N VAL A 111 10.06 -3.91 11.53
CA VAL A 111 10.16 -3.13 12.77
C VAL A 111 9.40 -1.80 12.66
N ARG A 112 8.80 -1.35 13.77
CA ARG A 112 8.16 -0.03 13.94
C ARG A 112 7.11 0.28 12.86
N LEU A 113 7.38 1.25 11.98
CA LEU A 113 6.41 1.81 11.03
C LEU A 113 5.93 0.81 9.97
N ASN A 114 6.66 -0.28 9.77
CA ASN A 114 6.24 -1.35 8.87
C ASN A 114 5.34 -2.39 9.56
N GLN A 115 5.15 -2.34 10.89
CA GLN A 115 4.25 -3.25 11.61
C GLN A 115 2.80 -2.91 11.33
N LEU A 116 1.98 -3.96 11.24
CA LEU A 116 0.54 -3.82 11.05
C LEU A 116 -0.07 -3.17 12.29
N ASN A 117 -0.96 -2.20 12.08
CA ASN A 117 -1.70 -1.58 13.17
C ASN A 117 -2.85 -2.50 13.60
N LEU A 118 -2.61 -3.36 14.59
CA LEU A 118 -3.60 -4.34 15.08
C LEU A 118 -4.64 -3.72 16.05
N GLU A 119 -4.45 -2.46 16.43
CA GLU A 119 -5.40 -1.74 17.29
C GLU A 119 -6.52 -1.11 16.45
N GLN A 120 -7.63 -0.67 17.08
CA GLN A 120 -8.77 -0.01 16.42
C GLN A 120 -8.43 1.40 15.87
N SER A 121 -7.16 1.67 15.61
CA SER A 121 -6.68 2.91 15.03
C SER A 121 -6.62 2.77 13.51
N PRO A 122 -6.75 3.86 12.74
CA PRO A 122 -6.56 3.79 11.31
C PRO A 122 -5.21 3.15 10.97
N GLN A 123 -5.16 2.21 10.02
CA GLN A 123 -3.89 1.76 9.43
C GLN A 123 -3.11 2.92 8.78
N ILE A 124 -3.80 4.03 8.53
CA ILE A 124 -3.26 5.28 8.05
C ILE A 124 -2.41 5.88 9.18
N TYR A 125 -1.08 5.76 9.07
CA TYR A 125 -0.19 6.54 9.92
C TYR A 125 -0.45 8.03 9.66
N PRO A 126 -0.72 8.84 10.70
CA PRO A 126 -0.96 10.27 10.54
C PRO A 126 0.28 10.95 9.96
N PHE A 127 0.05 12.01 9.19
CA PHE A 127 1.10 12.85 8.63
C PHE A 127 2.12 13.23 9.72
N PRO A 128 3.44 13.13 9.46
CA PRO A 128 4.44 13.58 10.41
C PRO A 128 4.22 15.07 10.75
N GLY A 129 4.15 15.37 12.06
CA GLY A 129 3.95 16.73 12.60
C GLY A 129 2.62 17.00 13.32
N VAL A 130 1.74 16.01 13.48
CA VAL A 130 0.48 16.19 14.26
C VAL A 130 0.60 15.68 15.71
N PHE A 131 1.66 14.95 16.02
CA PHE A 131 1.95 14.45 17.36
C PHE A 131 3.44 14.65 17.66
N ASP A 132 3.81 15.89 17.99
CA ASP A 132 5.00 16.19 18.79
C ASP A 132 4.65 16.11 20.28
#